data_AF-A0A9D1KK86-F1
#
_entry.id   AF-A0A9D1KK86-F1
#
_cell.length_a   1.000
_cell.length_b   1.000
_cell.length_c   1.000
_cell.angle_alpha   90.00
_cell.angle_beta   90.00
_cell.angle_gamma   90.00
#
_symmetry.space_group_name_H-M   'P 1'
#
loop_
_entity.id
_entity.type
_entity.pdbx_description
1 polymer ?
#
loop_
_entity_poly.entity_id
_entity_poly.type
_entity_poly.pdbx_seq_one_letter_code
_entity_poly.pdbx_strand_id
1 'polypeptide(L)'
;MNEVKNKNLFIRVSEKEKNMIEHNAERCGLSVSEYLRQRALGYMPRAVLPEIFFSFNDKLDELCVVCEGKISADTEEKIISLIDEITAELILPQKERIVV
;
A
#
# COMPACT_ATOMS: atom_id res chain seq x y z
N MET A 1 -4.24 9.91 -32.38
CA MET A 1 -3.72 10.35 -31.06
C MET A 1 -4.89 10.68 -30.18
N ASN A 2 -5.14 9.90 -29.12
CA ASN A 2 -6.14 10.26 -28.12
C ASN A 2 -5.56 11.39 -27.26
N GLU A 3 -6.14 12.59 -27.34
CA GLU A 3 -5.82 13.67 -26.42
C GLU A 3 -6.13 13.21 -24.99
N VAL A 4 -5.12 13.18 -24.13
CA VAL A 4 -5.32 13.03 -22.69
C VAL A 4 -5.96 14.32 -22.19
N LYS A 5 -7.30 14.37 -22.23
CA LYS A 5 -8.05 15.48 -21.62
C LYS A 5 -7.92 15.39 -20.11
N ASN A 6 -7.22 16.35 -19.51
CA ASN A 6 -7.17 16.50 -18.05
C ASN A 6 -8.58 16.72 -17.51
N LYS A 7 -9.10 15.72 -16.77
CA LYS A 7 -10.38 15.81 -16.08
C LYS A 7 -10.10 16.20 -14.62
N ASN A 8 -10.57 17.37 -14.23
CA ASN A 8 -10.42 17.90 -12.88
C ASN A 8 -11.73 17.74 -12.10
N LEU A 9 -11.62 17.36 -10.82
CA LEU A 9 -12.73 17.31 -9.88
C LEU A 9 -12.51 18.38 -8.81
N PHE A 10 -13.51 19.25 -8.60
CA PHE A 10 -13.48 20.25 -7.54
C PHE A 10 -14.47 19.85 -6.45
N ILE A 11 -14.00 19.81 -5.21
CA ILE A 11 -14.80 19.46 -4.04
C ILE A 11 -14.75 20.63 -3.06
N ARG A 12 -15.91 21.03 -2.52
CA ARG A 12 -15.97 21.99 -1.42
C ARG A 12 -15.89 21.23 -0.11
N VAL A 13 -14.98 21.66 0.76
CA VAL A 13 -14.77 21.11 2.09
C VAL A 13 -14.63 22.26 3.08
N SER A 14 -15.02 22.02 4.32
CA SER A 14 -14.68 22.89 5.45
C SER A 14 -13.18 22.82 5.75
N GLU A 15 -12.68 23.79 6.51
CA GLU A 15 -11.29 23.82 6.97
C GLU A 15 -10.92 22.58 7.80
N LYS A 16 -11.86 22.10 8.63
CA LYS A 16 -11.68 20.88 9.43
C LYS A 16 -11.54 19.64 8.55
N GLU A 17 -12.40 19.49 7.54
CA GLU A 17 -12.32 18.37 6.59
C GLU A 17 -11.03 18.41 5.78
N LYS A 18 -10.62 19.61 5.34
CA LYS A 18 -9.35 19.80 4.63
C LYS A 18 -8.16 19.32 5.47
N ASN A 19 -8.05 19.78 6.73
CA ASN A 19 -6.96 19.40 7.62
C ASN A 19 -6.93 17.88 7.86
N MET A 20 -8.10 17.25 7.99
CA MET A 20 -8.20 15.80 8.16
C MET A 20 -7.75 15.04 6.91
N ILE A 21 -8.11 15.51 5.71
CA ILE A 21 -7.68 14.92 4.44
C ILE A 21 -6.17 15.04 4.27
N GLU A 22 -5.61 16.22 4.52
CA GLU A 22 -4.17 16.48 4.42
C GLU A 22 -3.38 15.61 5.40
N HIS A 23 -3.80 15.55 6.67
CA HIS A 23 -3.16 14.72 7.68
C HIS A 23 -3.20 13.22 7.32
N ASN A 24 -4.34 12.72 6.86
CA ASN A 24 -4.47 11.32 6.47
C ASN A 24 -3.62 10.99 5.23
N ALA A 25 -3.58 11.87 4.24
CA ALA A 25 -2.74 11.71 3.06
C ALA A 25 -1.25 11.67 3.43
N GLU A 26 -0.80 12.59 4.29
CA GLU A 26 0.57 12.63 4.81
C GLU A 26 0.94 11.35 5.56
N ARG A 27 0.06 10.88 6.46
CA ARG A 27 0.26 9.62 7.19
C ARG A 27 0.39 8.41 6.26
N CYS A 28 -0.29 8.44 5.11
CA CYS A 28 -0.20 7.41 4.08
C CYS A 28 0.94 7.62 3.08
N GLY A 29 1.73 8.70 3.20
CA GLY A 29 2.79 9.03 2.25
C GLY A 29 2.27 9.39 0.86
N LEU A 30 1.02 9.86 0.76
CA LEU A 30 0.35 10.17 -0.50
C LEU A 30 0.14 11.68 -0.67
N SER A 31 0.06 12.12 -1.92
CA SER A 31 -0.53 13.44 -2.21
C SER A 31 -2.03 13.45 -1.89
N VAL A 32 -2.60 14.62 -1.58
CA VAL A 32 -4.04 14.78 -1.34
C VAL A 32 -4.87 14.23 -2.52
N SER A 33 -4.47 14.53 -3.75
CA SER A 33 -5.17 14.06 -4.95
C SER A 33 -5.12 12.53 -5.09
N GLU A 34 -4.00 11.91 -4.74
CA GLU A 34 -3.86 10.46 -4.78
C GLU A 34 -4.68 9.78 -3.68
N TYR A 35 -4.61 10.28 -2.46
CA TYR A 35 -5.44 9.81 -1.34
C TYR A 35 -6.92 9.86 -1.71
N LEU A 36 -7.40 10.99 -2.23
CA LEU A 36 -8.81 11.14 -2.64
C LEU A 36 -9.19 10.21 -3.79
N ARG A 37 -8.31 9.99 -4.78
CA ARG A 37 -8.57 9.03 -5.87
C ARG A 37 -8.70 7.61 -5.35
N GLN A 38 -7.81 7.18 -4.45
CA GLN A 38 -7.87 5.86 -3.83
C GLN A 38 -9.18 5.68 -3.05
N ARG A 39 -9.53 6.66 -2.20
CA ARG A 39 -10.80 6.65 -1.46
C ARG A 39 -12.02 6.62 -2.38
N ALA A 40 -12.03 7.40 -3.46
CA ALA A 40 -13.13 7.42 -4.43
C ALA A 40 -13.27 6.10 -5.20
N LEU A 41 -12.19 5.34 -5.37
CA LEU A 41 -12.19 4.00 -5.96
C LEU A 41 -12.49 2.89 -4.95
N GLY A 42 -12.80 3.24 -3.69
CA GLY A 42 -13.11 2.30 -2.61
C GLY A 42 -11.88 1.62 -2.00
N TYR A 43 -10.69 2.16 -2.19
CA TYR A 43 -9.50 1.68 -1.49
C TYR A 43 -9.37 2.32 -0.11
N MET A 44 -8.76 1.59 0.83
CA MET A 44 -8.29 2.08 2.12
C MET A 44 -6.78 2.29 2.04
N PRO A 45 -6.30 3.54 1.83
CA PRO A 45 -4.90 3.88 1.97
C PRO A 45 -4.41 3.51 3.38
N ARG A 46 -3.22 2.93 3.47
CA ARG A 46 -2.58 2.57 4.75
C ARG A 46 -1.52 3.59 5.10
N ALA A 47 -1.37 3.83 6.41
CA ALA A 47 -0.26 4.61 6.89
C ALA A 47 1.07 3.94 6.53
N VAL A 48 2.09 4.74 6.22
CA VAL A 48 3.43 4.24 5.93
C VAL A 48 3.95 3.49 7.15
N LEU A 49 4.48 2.29 6.93
CA LEU A 49 5.08 1.48 7.98
C LEU A 49 6.40 2.12 8.47
N PRO A 50 6.81 1.90 9.72
CA PRO A 50 8.09 2.40 10.22
C PRO A 50 9.25 1.89 9.37
N GLU A 51 10.33 2.69 9.27
CA GLU A 51 11.53 2.33 8.51
C GLU A 51 12.12 0.96 8.90
N ILE A 52 12.02 0.61 10.18
CA ILE A 52 12.46 -0.68 10.74
C ILE A 52 11.78 -1.88 10.04
N PHE A 53 10.54 -1.72 9.58
CA PHE A 53 9.84 -2.77 8.83
C PHE A 53 10.53 -3.05 7.50
N PHE A 54 10.98 -2.01 6.79
CA PHE A 54 11.71 -2.17 5.52
C PHE A 54 13.07 -2.83 5.76
N SER A 55 13.81 -2.40 6.79
CA SER A 55 15.07 -3.06 7.16
C SER A 55 14.90 -4.53 7.59
N PHE A 56 13.73 -4.88 8.13
CA PHE A 56 13.39 -6.28 8.40
C PHE A 56 13.12 -7.04 7.10
N ASN A 57 12.38 -6.44 6.16
CA ASN A 57 12.09 -7.05 4.87
C ASN A 57 13.36 -7.29 4.03
N ASP A 58 14.29 -6.32 4.01
CA ASP A 58 15.60 -6.47 3.35
C ASP A 58 16.37 -7.70 3.86
N LYS A 59 16.29 -7.98 5.17
CA LYS A 59 16.93 -9.17 5.78
C LYS A 59 16.23 -10.47 5.42
N LEU A 60 14.90 -10.44 5.19
CA LEU A 60 14.18 -11.60 4.67
C LEU A 60 14.61 -11.90 3.24
N ASP A 61 14.77 -10.87 2.41
CA ASP A 61 15.27 -11.03 1.04
C ASP A 61 16.70 -11.62 1.04
N GLU A 62 17.60 -11.11 1.88
CA GLU A 62 18.94 -11.68 2.06
C GLU A 62 18.89 -13.15 2.49
N LEU A 63 17.98 -13.51 3.40
CA LEU A 63 17.78 -14.89 3.84
C LEU A 63 17.28 -15.78 2.70
N CYS A 64 16.34 -15.30 1.88
CA CYS A 64 15.85 -16.02 0.71
C CYS A 64 16.99 -16.35 -0.26
N VAL A 65 17.86 -15.37 -0.55
CA VAL A 65 19.05 -15.58 -1.40
C VAL A 65 20.00 -16.63 -0.80
N VAL A 66 20.22 -16.60 0.52
CA VAL A 66 21.07 -17.60 1.18
C VAL A 66 20.46 -19.00 1.14
N CYS A 67 19.14 -19.10 1.21
CA CYS A 67 18.40 -20.37 1.25
C CYS A 67 18.14 -20.98 -0.14
N GLU A 68 18.25 -20.19 -1.22
CA GLU A 68 18.02 -20.63 -2.60
C GLU A 68 18.79 -21.91 -2.93
N GLY A 69 18.05 -22.97 -3.32
CA GLY A 69 18.61 -24.28 -3.65
C GLY A 69 19.23 -25.06 -2.48
N LYS A 70 19.16 -24.55 -1.24
CA LYS A 70 19.66 -25.23 -0.03
C LYS A 70 18.56 -25.84 0.84
N ILE A 71 17.31 -25.44 0.60
CA ILE A 71 16.12 -25.97 1.28
C ILE A 71 15.25 -26.76 0.30
N SER A 72 14.25 -27.48 0.83
CA SER A 72 13.31 -28.20 -0.04
C SER A 72 12.42 -27.21 -0.82
N ALA A 73 12.09 -27.54 -2.06
CA ALA A 73 11.24 -26.70 -2.91
C ALA A 73 9.87 -26.38 -2.27
N ASP A 74 9.28 -27.32 -1.54
CA ASP A 74 8.03 -27.10 -0.79
C ASP A 74 8.19 -26.05 0.33
N THR A 75 9.36 -26.01 0.97
CA THR A 75 9.65 -24.99 1.99
C THR A 75 9.87 -23.62 1.36
N GLU A 76 10.56 -23.56 0.23
CA GLU A 76 10.80 -22.31 -0.51
C GLU A 76 9.49 -21.69 -1.00
N GLU A 77 8.60 -22.48 -1.58
CA GLU A 77 7.26 -22.04 -2.00
C GLU A 77 6.44 -21.48 -0.84
N LYS A 78 6.47 -22.15 0.33
CA LYS A 78 5.78 -21.67 1.54
C LYS A 78 6.34 -20.35 2.07
N ILE A 79 7.65 -20.14 1.99
CA ILE A 79 8.28 -18.88 2.41
C ILE A 79 7.83 -17.75 1.49
N ILE A 80 7.88 -17.96 0.17
CA ILE A 80 7.44 -16.97 -0.82
C ILE A 80 5.97 -16.62 -0.60
N SER A 81 5.10 -17.63 -0.46
CA SER A 81 3.66 -17.42 -0.18
C SER A 81 3.45 -16.58 1.08
N LEU A 82 4.21 -16.85 2.15
CA LEU A 82 4.10 -16.11 3.40
C LEU A 82 4.54 -14.64 3.23
N ILE A 83 5.61 -14.37 2.48
CA ILE A 83 6.07 -13.00 2.19
C ILE A 83 5.02 -12.24 1.36
N ASP A 84 4.42 -12.89 0.38
CA ASP A 84 3.34 -12.31 -0.42
C ASP A 84 2.10 -11.97 0.44
N GLU A 85 1.73 -12.86 1.36
CA GLU A 85 0.65 -12.63 2.32
C GLU A 85 0.94 -11.43 3.23
N ILE A 86 2.15 -11.35 3.80
CA ILE A 86 2.58 -10.22 4.63
C ILE A 86 2.53 -8.92 3.83
N THR A 87 3.01 -8.94 2.59
CA THR A 87 3.00 -7.78 1.69
C THR A 87 1.57 -7.33 1.37
N ALA A 88 0.68 -8.26 1.05
CA ALA A 88 -0.72 -7.97 0.81
C ALA A 88 -1.43 -7.40 2.05
N GLU A 89 -1.15 -7.95 3.23
CA GLU A 89 -1.79 -7.54 4.47
C GLU A 89 -1.26 -6.22 5.03
N LEU A 90 0.03 -5.92 4.88
CA LEU A 90 0.65 -4.78 5.55
C LEU A 90 0.98 -3.61 4.62
N ILE A 91 1.38 -3.90 3.37
CA ILE A 91 1.89 -2.88 2.44
C ILE A 91 0.80 -2.44 1.47
N LEU A 92 0.11 -3.39 0.84
CA LEU A 92 -0.82 -3.06 -0.24
C LEU A 92 -2.14 -2.43 0.27
N PRO A 93 -2.65 -1.37 -0.40
CA PRO A 93 -3.97 -0.82 -0.10
C PRO A 93 -5.05 -1.88 -0.34
N GLN A 94 -5.91 -2.09 0.65
CA GLN A 94 -7.02 -3.03 0.52
C GLN A 94 -8.26 -2.31 -0.02
N LYS A 95 -9.08 -3.01 -0.80
CA LYS A 95 -10.42 -2.51 -1.11
C LYS A 95 -11.30 -2.61 0.14
N GLU A 96 -12.10 -1.59 0.40
CA GLU A 96 -13.14 -1.65 1.41
C GLU A 96 -14.00 -2.88 1.14
N ARG A 97 -14.04 -3.81 2.11
CA ARG A 97 -14.96 -4.93 2.04
C ARG A 97 -16.35 -4.35 2.18
N ILE A 98 -17.15 -4.43 1.12
CA ILE A 98 -18.57 -4.10 1.21
C ILE A 98 -19.17 -5.14 2.14
N VAL A 99 -19.45 -4.75 3.38
CA VAL A 99 -20.21 -5.59 4.31
C VAL A 99 -21.66 -5.46 3.86
N VAL A 100 -22.13 -6.44 3.08
CA VAL A 100 -23.53 -6.59 2.69
C VAL A 100 -24.26 -7.37 3.79
#